data_AF-A0A140CT04-F1
#
_entry.id   AF-A0A140CT04-F1
#
_cell.length_a   1.000
_cell.length_b   1.000
_cell.length_c   1.000
_cell.angle_alpha   90.00
_cell.angle_beta   90.00
_cell.angle_gamma   90.00
#
_symmetry.space_group_name_H-M   'P 1'
#
loop_
_entity.id
_entity.type
_entity.pdbx_description
1 polymer ?
#
loop_
_entity_poly.entity_id
_entity_poly.type
_entity_poly.pdbx_seq_one_letter_code
_entity_poly.pdbx_strand_id
1 'polypeptide(L)'
;QLQIGTRSLSVVSVMPCTAKKYEARRSEFANGNGIADVTHVITTQELARMIESAGIRFNDLDSSEYDDPLGTASGAGTLFGLSGGVTEAVVRYVHEKVEGKPFDSSLPVAETKLKGVRETTIKIGGK
;
A
#
# COMPACT_ATOMS: atom_id res chain seq x y z
N GLN A 1 -6.81 -12.59 -18.09
CA GLN A 1 -5.36 -12.26 -18.11
C GLN A 1 -5.11 -11.38 -19.33
N LEU A 2 -4.43 -10.23 -19.18
CA LEU A 2 -4.47 -9.13 -20.16
C LEU A 2 -3.76 -9.39 -21.52
N GLN A 3 -3.25 -10.58 -21.81
CA GLN A 3 -2.58 -10.94 -23.08
C GLN A 3 -1.48 -9.95 -23.56
N ILE A 4 -0.89 -9.15 -22.67
CA ILE A 4 0.20 -8.21 -22.96
C ILE A 4 1.52 -8.86 -22.55
N GLY A 5 2.52 -8.82 -23.44
CA GLY A 5 3.87 -9.28 -23.14
C GLY A 5 4.54 -8.38 -22.09
N THR A 6 5.31 -8.97 -21.16
CA THR A 6 5.96 -8.25 -20.05
C THR A 6 6.89 -7.12 -20.48
N ARG A 7 7.52 -7.22 -21.66
CA ARG A 7 8.37 -6.16 -22.23
C ARG A 7 7.59 -4.94 -22.73
N SER A 8 6.28 -5.08 -22.93
CA SER A 8 5.39 -4.01 -23.39
C SER A 8 4.58 -3.39 -22.25
N LEU A 9 4.79 -3.84 -21.01
CA LEU A 9 4.11 -3.33 -19.83
C LEU A 9 5.00 -2.32 -19.10
N SER A 10 4.45 -1.15 -18.78
CA SER A 10 5.08 -0.19 -17.87
C SER A 10 4.22 -0.08 -16.61
N VAL A 11 4.82 -0.36 -15.46
CA VAL A 11 4.16 -0.28 -14.15
C VAL A 11 4.66 0.98 -13.46
N VAL A 12 3.76 1.93 -13.23
CA VAL A 12 4.06 3.21 -12.58
C VAL A 12 3.40 3.26 -11.21
N SER A 13 4.20 3.46 -10.17
CA SER A 13 3.74 3.58 -8.79
C SER A 13 3.79 5.04 -8.32
N VAL A 14 2.70 5.55 -7.74
CA VAL A 14 2.66 6.84 -7.06
C VAL A 14 2.85 6.63 -5.57
N MET A 15 3.88 7.25 -4.98
CA MET A 15 4.30 6.94 -3.61
C MET A 15 4.49 8.23 -2.77
N PRO A 16 4.14 8.24 -1.47
CA PRO A 16 4.38 9.39 -0.59
C PRO A 16 5.85 9.46 -0.09
N CYS A 17 6.74 8.62 -0.61
CA CYS A 17 8.12 8.48 -0.12
C CYS A 17 9.11 8.37 -1.29
N THR A 18 10.29 8.98 -1.13
CA THR A 18 11.38 8.86 -2.10
C THR A 18 12.10 7.52 -2.02
N ALA A 19 12.10 6.84 -0.86
CA ALA A 19 12.77 5.55 -0.66
C ALA A 19 12.27 4.46 -1.63
N LYS A 20 11.00 4.52 -2.03
CA LYS A 20 10.40 3.58 -2.99
C LYS A 20 11.06 3.64 -4.38
N LYS A 21 11.66 4.77 -4.78
CA LYS A 21 12.44 4.87 -6.02
C LYS A 21 13.68 4.00 -6.00
N TYR A 22 14.32 3.88 -4.83
CA TYR A 22 15.46 2.97 -4.65
C TYR A 22 14.99 1.52 -4.56
N GLU A 23 13.93 1.26 -3.78
CA GLU A 23 13.37 -0.09 -3.63
C GLU A 23 13.03 -0.73 -4.98
N ALA A 24 12.34 -0.01 -5.87
CA ALA A 24 11.97 -0.50 -7.20
C ALA A 24 13.17 -0.84 -8.12
N ARG A 25 14.39 -0.41 -7.79
CA ARG A 25 15.61 -0.67 -8.57
C ARG A 25 16.43 -1.84 -8.05
N ARG A 26 16.02 -2.47 -6.95
CA ARG A 26 16.74 -3.62 -6.38
C ARG A 26 16.60 -4.83 -7.30
N SER A 27 17.70 -5.54 -7.50
CA SER A 27 17.78 -6.72 -8.37
C SER A 27 16.78 -7.83 -8.02
N GLU A 28 16.42 -7.93 -6.74
CA GLU A 28 15.51 -8.93 -6.20
C GLU A 28 14.05 -8.67 -6.57
N PHE A 29 13.72 -7.45 -7.03
CA PHE A 29 12.39 -7.08 -7.56
C PHE A 29 12.39 -7.00 -9.09
N ALA A 30 13.22 -7.84 -9.71
CA ALA A 30 13.17 -8.12 -11.12
C ALA A 30 12.95 -9.62 -11.33
N ASN A 31 12.17 -9.97 -12.34
CA ASN A 31 11.98 -11.38 -12.69
C ASN A 31 13.25 -11.99 -13.29
N GLY A 32 13.23 -13.31 -13.55
CA GLY A 32 14.39 -14.03 -14.12
C GLY A 32 14.89 -13.53 -15.48
N ASN A 33 14.15 -12.65 -16.16
CA ASN A 33 14.55 -12.00 -17.41
C ASN A 33 15.06 -10.56 -17.22
N GLY A 34 15.27 -10.13 -15.97
CA GLY A 34 15.72 -8.79 -15.62
C GLY A 34 14.67 -7.69 -15.78
N ILE A 35 13.39 -8.04 -15.91
CA ILE A 35 12.29 -7.06 -16.01
C ILE A 35 11.84 -6.72 -14.59
N ALA A 36 11.94 -5.44 -14.23
CA ALA A 36 11.53 -4.94 -12.92
C ALA A 36 10.02 -5.06 -12.71
N ASP A 37 9.61 -5.41 -11.49
CA ASP A 37 8.20 -5.49 -11.09
C ASP A 37 7.52 -4.12 -11.11
N VAL A 38 8.27 -3.05 -10.79
CA VAL A 38 7.84 -1.65 -10.88
C VAL A 38 8.80 -0.89 -11.78
N THR A 39 8.32 -0.45 -12.94
CA THR A 39 9.14 0.25 -13.95
C THR A 39 9.51 1.66 -13.48
N HIS A 40 8.55 2.39 -12.92
CA HIS A 40 8.74 3.77 -12.48
C HIS A 40 8.07 4.03 -11.13
N VAL A 41 8.71 4.88 -10.32
CA VAL A 41 8.12 5.42 -9.09
C VAL A 41 8.15 6.93 -9.16
N ILE A 42 6.98 7.54 -9.04
CA ILE A 42 6.80 8.98 -8.89
C ILE A 42 6.23 9.30 -7.51
N THR A 43 6.59 10.46 -7.00
CA THR A 43 6.13 10.96 -5.71
C THR A 43 4.79 11.67 -5.86
N THR A 44 4.05 11.83 -4.76
CA THR A 44 2.84 12.66 -4.73
C THR A 44 3.09 14.07 -5.27
N GLN A 45 4.27 14.65 -4.97
CA GLN A 45 4.65 15.98 -5.48
C GLN A 45 4.93 15.99 -6.98
N GLU A 46 5.60 14.96 -7.51
CA GLU A 46 5.84 14.84 -8.95
C GLU A 46 4.52 14.68 -9.72
N LEU A 47 3.59 13.87 -9.21
CA LEU A 47 2.26 13.72 -9.81
C LEU A 47 1.48 15.04 -9.78
N ALA A 48 1.47 15.76 -8.66
CA ALA A 48 0.80 17.06 -8.55
C ALA A 48 1.31 18.05 -9.63
N ARG A 49 2.64 18.12 -9.81
CA ARG A 49 3.24 18.96 -10.86
C ARG A 49 2.89 18.52 -12.27
N MET A 50 2.76 17.21 -12.52
CA MET A 50 2.33 16.69 -13.82
C MET A 50 0.88 17.09 -14.14
N ILE A 51 -0.02 16.99 -13.15
CA ILE A 51 -1.43 17.40 -13.27
C ILE A 51 -1.50 18.90 -13.59
N GLU A 52 -0.78 19.74 -12.83
CA GLU A 52 -0.72 21.18 -13.06
C GLU A 52 -0.15 21.53 -14.45
N SER A 53 0.96 20.89 -14.84
CA SER A 53 1.62 21.15 -16.14
C SER A 53 0.78 20.69 -17.33
N ALA A 54 -0.11 19.72 -17.14
CA ALA A 54 -1.06 19.27 -18.15
C ALA A 54 -2.28 20.21 -18.29
N GLY A 55 -2.41 21.24 -17.43
CA GLY A 55 -3.54 22.16 -17.43
C GLY A 55 -4.83 21.52 -16.88
N ILE A 56 -4.73 20.43 -16.12
CA ILE A 56 -5.87 19.71 -15.57
C ILE A 56 -6.37 20.45 -14.32
N ARG A 57 -7.65 20.86 -14.32
CA ARG A 57 -8.32 21.39 -13.12
C ARG A 57 -8.78 20.25 -12.23
N PHE A 58 -7.87 19.74 -11.40
CA PHE A 58 -8.08 18.53 -10.60
C PHE A 58 -9.33 18.59 -9.71
N ASN A 59 -9.62 19.75 -9.10
CA ASN A 59 -10.79 19.93 -8.23
C ASN A 59 -12.13 19.89 -8.97
N ASP A 60 -12.13 20.01 -10.30
CA ASP A 60 -13.33 20.00 -11.13
C ASP A 60 -13.61 18.62 -11.74
N LEU A 61 -12.78 17.61 -11.44
CA LEU A 61 -12.94 16.26 -11.97
C LEU A 61 -14.03 15.49 -11.25
N ASP A 62 -14.88 14.81 -12.02
CA ASP A 62 -15.81 13.83 -11.49
C ASP A 62 -15.06 12.60 -10.96
N SER A 63 -15.62 11.97 -9.92
CA SER A 63 -15.10 10.70 -9.41
C SER A 63 -15.26 9.58 -10.44
N SER A 64 -14.22 8.76 -10.59
CA SER A 64 -14.26 7.52 -11.38
C SER A 64 -13.89 6.32 -10.52
N GLU A 65 -14.40 5.15 -10.92
CA GLU A 65 -13.99 3.88 -10.33
C GLU A 65 -12.59 3.47 -10.79
N TYR A 66 -11.93 2.63 -10.00
CA TYR A 66 -10.67 2.00 -10.38
C TYR A 66 -10.90 0.81 -11.34
N ASP A 67 -9.86 0.41 -12.07
CA ASP A 67 -9.90 -0.73 -12.99
C ASP A 67 -9.94 -2.08 -12.25
N ASP A 68 -10.89 -2.96 -12.58
CA ASP A 68 -10.95 -4.34 -12.09
C ASP A 68 -9.88 -5.22 -12.79
N PRO A 69 -9.09 -6.05 -12.08
CA PRO A 69 -9.17 -6.39 -10.64
C PRO A 69 -8.22 -5.60 -9.73
N LEU A 70 -7.48 -4.64 -10.27
CA LEU A 70 -6.40 -3.96 -9.54
C LEU A 70 -6.89 -2.83 -8.63
N GLY A 71 -8.14 -2.41 -8.81
CA GLY A 71 -8.79 -1.32 -8.10
C GLY A 71 -9.37 -1.67 -6.74
N THR A 72 -9.55 -2.96 -6.45
CA THR A 72 -10.21 -3.41 -5.24
C THR A 72 -9.22 -3.44 -4.07
N ALA A 73 -9.17 -2.38 -3.27
CA ALA A 73 -8.45 -2.38 -2.00
C ALA A 73 -9.35 -2.89 -0.87
N SER A 74 -8.85 -3.78 -0.02
CA SER A 74 -9.55 -4.13 1.23
C SER A 74 -9.50 -2.94 2.20
N GLY A 75 -10.49 -2.82 3.10
CA GLY A 75 -10.48 -1.78 4.13
C GLY A 75 -9.21 -1.79 5.02
N ALA A 76 -8.55 -2.94 5.12
CA ALA A 76 -7.26 -3.09 5.79
C ALA A 76 -6.08 -2.49 4.99
N GLY A 77 -6.15 -2.48 3.66
CA GLY A 77 -5.16 -1.85 2.79
C GLY A 77 -5.12 -0.33 2.94
N THR A 78 -6.27 0.30 3.22
CA THR A 78 -6.36 1.75 3.49
C THR A 78 -5.57 2.17 4.73
N LEU A 79 -5.42 1.29 5.73
CA LEU A 79 -4.69 1.59 6.96
C LEU A 79 -3.18 1.74 6.76
N PHE A 80 -2.62 1.23 5.66
CA PHE A 80 -1.16 1.16 5.46
C PHE A 80 -0.49 2.55 5.44
N GLY A 81 -1.25 3.61 5.13
CA GLY A 81 -0.76 4.99 5.15
C GLY A 81 -0.50 5.56 6.55
N LEU A 82 -0.97 4.89 7.61
CA LEU A 82 -0.84 5.34 9.00
C LEU A 82 0.19 4.50 9.75
N SER A 83 0.93 5.14 10.66
CA SER A 83 1.86 4.42 11.55
C SER A 83 1.09 3.41 12.40
N GLY A 84 1.48 2.13 12.34
CA GLY A 84 0.80 1.02 13.01
C GLY A 84 -0.33 0.36 12.19
N GLY A 85 -0.74 0.96 11.06
CA GLY A 85 -1.84 0.43 10.27
C GLY A 85 -1.55 -0.91 9.57
N VAL A 86 -0.29 -1.14 9.16
CA VAL A 86 0.14 -2.46 8.65
C VAL A 86 0.01 -3.53 9.74
N THR A 87 0.45 -3.23 10.97
CA THR A 87 0.32 -4.13 12.12
C THR A 87 -1.14 -4.44 12.41
N GLU A 88 -2.00 -3.43 12.39
CA GLU A 88 -3.44 -3.61 12.59
C GLU A 88 -4.08 -4.49 11.51
N ALA A 89 -3.75 -4.26 10.24
CA ALA A 89 -4.23 -5.09 9.13
C ALA A 89 -3.82 -6.56 9.29
N VAL A 90 -2.57 -6.82 9.68
CA VAL A 90 -2.07 -8.19 9.93
C VAL A 90 -2.82 -8.82 11.11
N VAL A 91 -3.00 -8.09 12.21
CA VAL A 91 -3.74 -8.60 13.37
C VAL A 91 -5.18 -8.95 13.02
N ARG A 92 -5.89 -8.06 12.32
CA ARG A 92 -7.28 -8.31 11.90
C ARG A 92 -7.39 -9.58 11.06
N TYR A 93 -6.48 -9.76 10.10
CA TYR A 93 -6.42 -10.97 9.27
C TYR A 93 -6.14 -12.24 10.09
N VAL A 94 -5.14 -12.22 10.97
CA VAL A 94 -4.77 -13.37 11.80
C VAL A 94 -5.90 -13.74 12.76
N HIS A 95 -6.52 -12.76 13.41
CA HIS A 95 -7.65 -12.99 14.30
C HIS A 95 -8.81 -13.66 13.56
N GLU A 96 -9.20 -13.13 12.40
CA GLU A 96 -10.28 -13.73 11.59
C GLU A 96 -9.97 -15.15 11.15
N LYS A 97 -8.73 -15.42 10.74
CA LYS A 97 -8.30 -16.77 10.34
C LYS A 97 -8.27 -17.78 11.49
N VAL A 98 -7.94 -17.35 12.71
CA VAL A 98 -7.81 -18.25 13.87
C VAL A 98 -9.14 -18.42 14.60
N GLU A 99 -9.88 -17.34 14.80
CA GLU A 99 -11.13 -17.32 15.60
C GLU A 99 -12.39 -17.53 14.74
N GLY A 100 -12.27 -17.45 13.41
CA GLY A 100 -13.39 -17.56 12.48
C GLY A 100 -14.35 -16.36 12.51
N LYS A 101 -13.97 -15.26 13.14
CA LYS A 101 -14.77 -14.03 13.26
C LYS A 101 -13.90 -12.77 13.19
N PRO A 102 -14.43 -11.64 12.70
CA PRO A 102 -13.67 -10.40 12.57
C PRO A 102 -13.20 -9.85 13.93
N PHE A 103 -12.14 -9.04 13.89
CA PHE A 103 -11.67 -8.30 15.05
C PHE A 103 -12.41 -6.96 15.13
N ASP A 104 -13.38 -6.86 16.05
CA ASP A 104 -14.35 -5.76 16.11
C ASP A 104 -13.85 -4.48 16.81
N SER A 105 -12.58 -4.41 17.21
CA SER A 105 -12.03 -3.27 17.95
C SER A 105 -10.76 -2.71 17.30
N SER A 106 -10.42 -1.46 17.60
CA SER A 106 -9.09 -0.91 17.29
C SER A 106 -8.04 -1.57 18.16
N LEU A 107 -6.80 -1.70 17.67
CA LEU A 107 -5.70 -2.20 18.49
C LEU A 107 -5.47 -1.28 19.71
N PRO A 108 -5.47 -1.81 20.95
CA PRO A 108 -5.21 -1.02 22.16
C PRO A 108 -3.70 -0.77 22.31
N VAL A 109 -3.19 0.17 21.52
CA VAL A 109 -1.76 0.48 21.46
C VAL A 109 -1.38 1.52 22.51
N ALA A 110 -0.35 1.24 23.32
CA ALA A 110 0.21 2.16 24.30
C ALA A 110 1.61 2.64 23.88
N GLU A 111 1.96 3.90 24.19
CA GLU A 111 3.34 4.36 24.06
C GLU A 111 4.21 3.75 25.16
N THR A 112 5.41 3.31 24.78
CA THR A 112 6.41 2.79 25.72
C THR A 112 7.22 3.93 26.33
N LYS A 113 8.15 3.61 27.25
CA LYS A 113 9.14 4.57 27.76
C LYS A 113 10.09 5.09 26.67
N LEU A 114 10.19 4.38 25.53
CA LEU A 114 10.99 4.80 24.39
C LEU A 114 10.14 5.67 23.46
N LYS A 115 10.58 6.91 23.25
CA LYS A 115 9.89 7.86 22.37
C LYS A 115 9.72 7.28 20.96
N GLY A 116 8.50 7.32 20.44
CA GLY A 116 8.17 6.82 19.11
C GLY A 116 7.98 5.30 19.02
N VAL A 117 8.12 4.57 20.13
CA VAL A 117 7.86 3.13 20.20
C VAL A 117 6.53 2.90 20.90
N ARG A 118 5.68 2.11 20.25
CA ARG A 118 4.33 1.77 20.65
C ARG A 118 4.18 0.26 20.73
N GLU A 119 3.47 -0.24 21.74
CA GLU A 119 3.33 -1.67 22.03
C GLU A 119 1.88 -2.02 22.41
N THR A 120 1.47 -3.25 22.11
CA THR A 120 0.20 -3.83 22.54
C THR A 120 0.37 -5.33 22.74
N THR A 121 -0.43 -5.93 23.63
CA THR A 121 -0.56 -7.38 23.76
C THR A 121 -1.99 -7.76 23.49
N ILE A 122 -2.20 -8.67 22.55
CA ILE A 122 -3.51 -9.20 22.17
C ILE A 122 -3.48 -10.71 22.31
N LYS A 123 -4.59 -11.29 22.75
CA LYS A 123 -4.76 -12.75 22.80
C LYS A 123 -5.54 -13.21 21.58
N ILE A 124 -5.01 -14.20 20.87
CA ILE A 124 -5.65 -14.80 19.69
C ILE A 124 -5.49 -16.33 19.80
N GLY A 125 -6.57 -17.08 19.60
CA GLY A 125 -6.57 -18.54 19.71
C GLY A 125 -6.35 -19.04 21.14
N GLY A 126 -6.75 -18.24 22.14
CA GLY A 126 -6.51 -18.54 23.55
C GLY A 126 -5.06 -18.40 24.02
N LYS A 127 -4.18 -17.79 23.22
CA LYS A 127 -2.78 -17.50 23.56
C LYS A 127 -2.46 -16.02 23.36
#